data_AF-A0A7D4KAI5-F1
#
_entry.id   AF-A0A7D4KAI5-F1
#
_cell.length_a   1.000
_cell.length_b   1.000
_cell.length_c   1.000
_cell.angle_alpha   90.00
_cell.angle_beta   90.00
_cell.angle_gamma   90.00
#
_symmetry.space_group_name_H-M   'P 1'
#
loop_
_entity.id
_entity.type
_entity.pdbx_description
1 polymer ?
#
loop_
_entity_poly.entity_id
_entity_poly.type
_entity_poly.pdbx_seq_one_letter_code
_entity_poly.pdbx_strand_id
1 'polypeptide(L)' 'MNYEFPKLTITHWAEADRPREKLERLGAAALSDAELLAILIGSGTPKESAVDLTQV' A
#
# COMPACT_ATOMS: atom_id res chain seq x y z
N MET A 1 -20.03 -5.40 20.78
CA MET A 1 -20.03 -5.30 19.30
C MET A 1 -18.62 -4.93 18.89
N ASN A 2 -17.89 -5.83 18.23
CA ASN A 2 -16.59 -5.49 17.66
C ASN A 2 -16.86 -4.81 16.32
N TYR A 3 -16.61 -3.52 16.26
CA TYR A 3 -16.65 -2.77 15.01
C TYR A 3 -15.32 -3.03 14.29
N GLU A 4 -15.29 -4.02 13.40
CA GLU A 4 -14.18 -4.15 12.46
C GLU A 4 -14.34 -3.03 11.42
N PHE A 5 -13.52 -1.99 11.56
CA PHE A 5 -13.40 -0.98 10.51
C PHE A 5 -12.78 -1.68 9.29
N PRO A 6 -13.41 -1.61 8.10
CA PRO A 6 -12.81 -2.17 6.90
C PRO A 6 -11.45 -1.50 6.69
N LYS A 7 -10.38 -2.30 6.61
CA LYS A 7 -9.05 -1.78 6.30
C LYS A 7 -9.12 -1.01 4.99
N LEU A 8 -8.63 0.23 5.01
CA LEU A 8 -8.63 1.09 3.84
C LEU A 8 -7.77 0.47 2.75
N THR A 9 -8.37 0.19 1.59
CA THR A 9 -7.61 -0.23 0.42
C THR A 9 -6.70 0.91 -0.03
N ILE A 10 -5.56 0.58 -0.67
CA ILE A 10 -4.57 1.57 -1.14
C ILE A 10 -5.21 2.62 -2.06
N THR A 11 -6.26 2.26 -2.79
CA THR A 11 -7.03 3.19 -3.65
C THR A 11 -7.71 4.32 -2.87
N HIS A 12 -7.99 4.14 -1.57
CA HIS A 12 -8.58 5.18 -0.72
C HIS A 12 -7.52 6.07 -0.05
N TRP A 13 -6.23 5.75 -0.19
CA TRP A 13 -5.16 6.62 0.32
C TRP A 13 -5.10 7.90 -0.50
N ALA A 14 -4.59 8.96 0.11
CA ALA A 14 -4.24 10.17 -0.62
C ALA A 14 -3.27 9.81 -1.75
N GLU A 15 -3.43 10.42 -2.93
CA GLU A 15 -2.62 10.08 -4.10
C GLU A 15 -1.12 10.20 -3.83
N ALA A 16 -0.71 11.15 -2.98
CA ALA A 16 0.68 11.34 -2.58
C ALA A 16 1.28 10.16 -1.79
N ASP A 17 0.44 9.36 -1.14
CA ASP A 17 0.83 8.23 -0.28
C ASP A 17 0.70 6.88 -1.00
N ARG A 18 0.03 6.84 -2.16
CA ARG A 18 -0.09 5.60 -2.92
C ARG A 18 1.28 5.21 -3.50
N PRO A 19 1.72 3.95 -3.34
CA PRO A 19 3.07 3.55 -3.71
C PRO A 19 3.43 3.85 -5.18
N ARG A 20 2.51 3.61 -6.12
CA ARG A 20 2.78 3.84 -7.55
C ARG A 20 2.90 5.32 -7.88
N GLU A 21 1.97 6.12 -7.39
CA GLU A 21 1.96 7.57 -7.58
C GLU A 21 3.15 8.25 -6.89
N LYS A 22 3.53 7.75 -5.72
CA LYS A 22 4.75 8.15 -5.01
C LYS A 22 6.02 7.79 -5.79
N LEU A 23 6.07 6.60 -6.40
CA LEU A 23 7.16 6.17 -7.29
C LEU A 23 7.29 7.08 -8.51
N GLU A 24 6.18 7.37 -9.19
CA GLU A 24 6.15 8.28 -10.35
C GLU A 24 6.66 9.69 -9.98
N ARG A 25 6.28 10.19 -8.80
CA ARG A 25 6.61 11.56 -8.38
C ARG A 25 8.01 11.72 -7.79
N LEU A 26 8.46 10.77 -6.96
CA LEU A 26 9.65 10.92 -6.13
C LEU A 26 10.75 9.88 -6.44
N GLY A 27 10.46 8.88 -7.28
CA GLY A 27 11.36 7.79 -7.61
C GLY A 27 11.49 6.75 -6.50
N ALA A 28 12.17 5.64 -6.82
CA ALA A 28 12.23 4.44 -5.97
C ALA A 28 12.83 4.70 -4.57
N ALA A 29 13.75 5.66 -4.45
CA ALA A 29 14.42 5.98 -3.19
C ALA A 29 13.48 6.58 -2.11
N ALA A 30 12.30 7.04 -2.49
CA ALA A 30 11.31 7.59 -1.56
C ALA A 30 10.39 6.51 -0.95
N LEU A 31 10.45 5.27 -1.43
CA LEU A 31 9.62 4.17 -0.99
C LEU A 31 10.36 3.30 0.04
N SER A 32 9.59 2.74 0.96
CA SER A 32 10.04 1.66 1.81
C SER A 32 10.10 0.33 1.04
N ASP A 33 10.86 -0.62 1.57
CA ASP A 33 10.95 -1.98 1.02
C ASP A 33 9.56 -2.63 0.90
N ALA A 34 8.69 -2.42 1.89
CA ALA A 34 7.32 -2.90 1.87
C ALA A 34 6.50 -2.29 0.72
N GLU A 35 6.63 -0.99 0.46
CA GLU A 35 5.98 -0.32 -0.67
C GLU A 35 6.52 -0.80 -2.03
N LEU A 36 7.83 -1.03 -2.14
CA LEU A 36 8.43 -1.59 -3.36
C LEU A 36 7.92 -3.01 -3.63
N LEU A 37 7.89 -3.87 -2.61
CA LEU A 37 7.32 -5.21 -2.71
C LEU A 37 5.82 -5.15 -3.03
N ALA A 38 5.07 -4.22 -2.42
CA ALA A 38 3.65 -4.04 -2.68
C ALA A 38 3.37 -3.68 -4.15
N ILE A 39 4.24 -2.89 -4.78
CA ILE A 39 4.14 -2.58 -6.21
C ILE A 39 4.35 -3.83 -7.07
N LEU A 40 5.33 -4.67 -6.72
CA LEU A 40 5.65 -5.91 -7.44
C LEU A 40 4.51 -6.94 -7.36
N ILE A 41 3.93 -7.12 -6.18
CA ILE A 41 2.83 -8.06 -5.96
C ILE A 41 1.52 -7.51 -6.57
N GLY A 42 1.40 -6.18 -6.63
CA GLY A 42 0.37 -5.44 -7.37
C GLY A 42 -1.02 -5.48 -6.75
N SER A 43 -1.29 -6.39 -5.81
CA SER A 43 -2.57 -6.54 -5.13
C SER A 43 -2.42 -7.09 -3.72
N GLY A 44 -3.37 -6.71 -2.85
CA GLY A 44 -3.51 -7.25 -1.50
C GLY A 44 -4.45 -8.44 -1.46
N THR A 45 -4.88 -8.83 -0.26
CA THR A 45 -5.99 -9.77 -0.05
C THR A 45 -7.29 -9.00 0.25
N PRO A 46 -8.46 -9.67 0.30
CA PRO A 46 -9.69 -9.03 0.77
C PRO A 46 -9.61 -8.46 2.20
N LYS A 47 -8.62 -8.89 2.99
CA LYS A 47 -8.45 -8.47 4.39
C LYS A 47 -7.29 -7.50 4.60
N GLU A 48 -6.34 -7.42 3.66
CA GLU A 48 -5.04 -6.78 3.87
C GLU A 48 -4.56 -6.09 2.60
N SER A 49 -3.98 -4.90 2.74
CA SER A 49 -3.41 -4.18 1.61
C SER A 49 -2.14 -4.85 1.09
N ALA A 50 -1.74 -4.57 -0.16
CA ALA A 50 -0.48 -5.09 -0.70
C ALA A 50 0.74 -4.65 0.14
N VAL A 51 0.65 -3.47 0.79
CA VAL A 51 1.66 -2.96 1.73
C VAL A 51 1.58 -3.71 3.05
N ASP A 52 0.38 -4.02 3.56
CA ASP A 52 0.21 -4.77 4.81
C ASP A 52 0.83 -6.17 4.71
N LEU A 53 0.68 -6.83 3.55
CA LEU A 53 1.20 -8.18 3.31
C LEU A 53 2.73 -8.25 3.25
N THR A 54 3.39 -7.13 2.97
CA THR A 54 4.84 -7.04 2.80
C THR A 54 5.53 -6.45 4.02
N GLN A 55 4.78 -6.14 5.08
CA GLN A 55 5.34 -5.72 6.36
C GLN A 55 5.86 -6.97 7.08
N VAL A 56 7.18 -7.03 7.25
CA VAL A 56 7.90 -8.06 8.05
C VAL A 56 8.13 -7.59 9.47
#